data_AF-A0A926YZP0-F1
#
_entry.id   AF-A0A926YZP0-F1
#
_cell.length_a   1.000
_cell.length_b   1.000
_cell.length_c   1.000
_cell.angle_alpha   90.00
_cell.angle_beta   90.00
_cell.angle_gamma   90.00
#
_symmetry.space_group_name_H-M   'P 1'
#
loop_
_entity.id
_entity.type
_entity.pdbx_description
1 polymer ?
#
loop_
_entity_poly.entity_id
_entity_poly.type
_entity_poly.pdbx_seq_one_letter_code
_entity_poly.pdbx_strand_id
1 'polypeptide(L)'
;MKCVPLHLKREGRGSLIHISSVDARRAFPYHSTYASSKHAIDGFLEVLRLELLHEKRPINVTNVMPASINTPLFSKSRTKIGVKPQGLPPFYEPESVAEAILYVAEHPKREIVVGGAGKAFLLGQKLSPRLIDSLLLLLGFKLQKTKEPKSESDPDNLFEPISSEDRVKGDFTNQARQSYSTWLQTHPTAKWAQLPPLGSQLWRCLYHQAAFRGDGPAQGWLA
;
A
#
# COMPACT_ATOMS: atom_id res chain seq x y z
N MET A 1 -8.28 20.87 13.25
CA MET A 1 -7.41 19.67 13.15
C MET A 1 -6.90 19.11 14.48
N LYS A 2 -7.50 18.03 15.03
CA LYS A 2 -6.94 17.35 16.23
C LYS A 2 -5.92 16.25 15.90
N CYS A 3 -6.04 15.58 14.75
CA CYS A 3 -5.35 14.30 14.51
C CYS A 3 -4.04 14.34 13.69
N VAL A 4 -3.54 15.52 13.31
CA VAL A 4 -2.22 15.64 12.63
C VAL A 4 -1.08 15.73 13.66
N PRO A 5 0.07 15.05 13.43
CA PRO A 5 1.25 15.17 14.28
C PRO A 5 1.62 16.63 14.56
N LEU A 6 2.01 16.93 15.81
CA LEU A 6 2.28 18.30 16.26
C LEU A 6 3.35 18.99 15.41
N HIS A 7 4.37 18.27 14.97
CA HIS A 7 5.41 18.81 14.11
C HIS A 7 4.85 19.31 12.77
N LEU A 8 4.03 18.51 12.08
CA LEU A 8 3.38 18.92 10.83
C LEU A 8 2.42 20.10 11.02
N LYS A 9 1.74 20.18 12.18
CA LYS A 9 0.90 21.34 12.53
C LYS A 9 1.72 22.61 12.71
N ARG A 10 2.88 22.52 13.37
CA ARG A 10 3.79 23.65 13.63
C ARG A 10 4.44 24.16 12.35
N GLU A 11 4.99 23.27 11.54
CA GLU A 11 5.59 23.61 10.24
C GLU A 11 4.55 24.11 9.23
N GLY A 12 3.29 23.67 9.39
CA GLY A 12 2.18 24.05 8.51
C GLY A 12 2.25 23.44 7.11
N ARG A 13 3.25 22.60 6.81
CA ARG A 13 3.47 21.93 5.53
C ARG A 13 4.13 20.56 5.71
N GLY A 14 4.08 19.72 4.68
CA GLY A 14 4.85 18.46 4.64
C GLY A 14 4.07 17.28 4.06
N SER A 15 4.50 16.08 4.41
CA SER A 15 3.89 14.83 3.93
C SER A 15 3.65 13.86 5.09
N LEU A 16 2.42 13.35 5.20
CA LEU A 16 2.02 12.25 6.06
C LEU A 16 1.87 10.99 5.19
N ILE A 17 2.82 10.07 5.31
CA ILE A 17 2.80 8.79 4.60
C ILE A 17 2.32 7.71 5.56
N HIS A 18 1.20 7.08 5.25
CA HIS A 18 0.65 5.98 6.01
C HIS A 18 0.84 4.66 5.26
N ILE A 19 1.20 3.59 5.97
CA ILE A 19 1.34 2.24 5.40
C ILE A 19 0.10 1.41 5.78
N SER A 20 -0.83 1.28 4.84
CA SER A 20 -2.03 0.45 4.98
C SER A 20 -1.79 -0.93 4.36
N SER A 21 -2.75 -1.44 3.59
CA SER A 21 -2.71 -2.71 2.89
C SER A 21 -3.80 -2.73 1.82
N VAL A 22 -3.69 -3.61 0.83
CA VAL A 22 -4.80 -3.95 -0.07
C VAL A 22 -6.04 -4.43 0.69
N ASP A 23 -5.84 -5.03 1.87
CA ASP A 23 -6.90 -5.45 2.81
C ASP A 23 -7.76 -4.30 3.32
N ALA A 24 -7.34 -3.05 3.13
CA ALA A 24 -8.12 -1.85 3.48
C ALA A 24 -9.27 -1.55 2.51
N ARG A 25 -9.27 -2.18 1.34
CA ARG A 25 -10.28 -1.98 0.27
C ARG A 25 -10.92 -3.28 -0.19
N ARG A 26 -10.17 -4.39 -0.12
CA ARG A 26 -10.68 -5.73 -0.35
C ARG A 26 -10.24 -6.65 0.77
N ALA A 27 -11.18 -7.06 1.63
CA ALA A 27 -10.90 -8.04 2.67
C ALA A 27 -10.70 -9.46 2.08
N PHE A 28 -9.84 -10.24 2.75
CA PHE A 28 -9.59 -11.63 2.41
C PHE A 28 -10.03 -12.57 3.55
N PRO A 29 -10.32 -13.86 3.25
CA PRO A 29 -10.63 -14.85 4.28
C PRO A 29 -9.54 -14.91 5.35
N TYR A 30 -9.94 -15.17 6.60
CA TYR A 30 -9.10 -15.18 7.82
C TYR A 30 -8.63 -13.81 8.32
N HIS A 31 -8.86 -12.72 7.59
CA HIS A 31 -8.33 -11.39 7.94
C HIS A 31 -9.39 -10.45 8.53
N SER A 32 -10.47 -10.93 9.15
CA SER A 32 -11.60 -10.07 9.57
C SER A 32 -11.18 -8.90 10.46
N THR A 33 -10.39 -9.15 11.52
CA THR A 33 -9.91 -8.11 12.44
C THR A 33 -8.89 -7.19 11.78
N TYR A 34 -7.93 -7.76 11.06
CA TYR A 34 -6.91 -7.02 10.33
C TYR A 34 -7.52 -6.10 9.27
N ALA A 35 -8.36 -6.64 8.39
CA ALA A 35 -9.05 -5.89 7.34
C ALA A 35 -9.95 -4.80 7.93
N SER A 36 -10.68 -5.08 9.02
CA SER A 36 -11.49 -4.06 9.71
C SER A 36 -10.63 -2.89 10.19
N SER A 37 -9.48 -3.17 10.81
CA SER A 37 -8.56 -2.12 11.26
C SER A 37 -8.02 -1.28 10.10
N LYS A 38 -7.67 -1.92 8.98
CA LYS A 38 -7.12 -1.26 7.80
C LYS A 38 -8.17 -0.42 7.05
N HIS A 39 -9.42 -0.88 6.98
CA HIS A 39 -10.54 -0.08 6.45
C HIS A 39 -10.82 1.15 7.32
N ALA A 40 -10.79 1.02 8.66
CA ALA A 40 -10.98 2.15 9.56
C ALA A 40 -9.92 3.24 9.34
N ILE A 41 -8.67 2.84 9.13
CA ILE A 41 -7.61 3.80 8.80
C ILE A 41 -7.87 4.47 7.45
N ASP A 42 -8.33 3.74 6.44
CA ASP A 42 -8.57 4.36 5.13
C ASP A 42 -9.67 5.43 5.21
N GLY A 43 -10.77 5.15 5.92
CA GLY A 43 -11.80 6.13 6.22
C GLY A 43 -11.26 7.34 6.99
N PHE A 44 -10.40 7.10 8.00
CA PHE A 44 -9.73 8.18 8.72
C PHE A 44 -8.86 9.06 7.80
N LEU A 45 -8.08 8.46 6.90
CA LEU A 45 -7.24 9.20 5.95
C LEU A 45 -8.07 9.96 4.90
N GLU A 46 -9.26 9.48 4.55
CA GLU A 46 -10.18 10.20 3.67
C GLU A 46 -10.71 11.48 4.34
N VAL A 47 -11.18 11.38 5.59
CA VAL A 47 -11.64 12.53 6.37
C VAL A 47 -10.49 13.52 6.59
N LEU A 48 -9.31 13.03 7.00
CA LEU A 48 -8.16 13.89 7.29
C LEU A 48 -7.75 14.74 6.09
N ARG A 49 -7.79 14.18 4.87
CA ARG A 49 -7.50 14.94 3.64
C ARG A 49 -8.50 16.06 3.42
N LEU A 50 -9.79 15.81 3.63
CA LEU A 50 -10.82 16.84 3.46
C LEU A 50 -10.67 17.97 4.48
N GLU A 51 -10.38 17.63 5.74
CA GLU A 51 -10.11 18.64 6.78
C GLU A 51 -8.90 19.51 6.42
N LEU A 52 -7.80 18.90 5.96
CA LEU A 52 -6.60 19.61 5.54
C LEU A 52 -6.84 20.56 4.37
N LEU A 53 -7.62 20.11 3.37
CA LEU A 53 -8.00 20.94 2.23
C LEU A 53 -8.92 22.10 2.65
N HIS A 54 -9.89 21.84 3.51
CA HIS A 54 -10.79 22.88 4.05
C HIS A 54 -10.01 23.95 4.82
N GLU A 55 -9.04 23.53 5.64
CA GLU A 55 -8.15 24.43 6.39
C GLU A 55 -7.02 25.06 5.52
N LYS A 56 -6.99 24.77 4.20
CA LYS A 56 -5.95 25.23 3.26
C LYS A 56 -4.53 24.94 3.73
N ARG A 57 -4.30 23.77 4.32
CA ARG A 57 -2.98 23.35 4.82
C ARG A 57 -2.22 22.58 3.75
N PRO A 58 -1.00 22.99 3.36
CA PRO A 58 -0.16 22.28 2.38
C PRO A 58 0.51 21.02 2.97
N ILE A 59 -0.30 20.11 3.53
CA ILE A 59 0.15 18.83 4.04
C ILE A 59 -0.45 17.74 3.16
N ASN A 60 0.43 16.99 2.50
CA ASN A 60 0.03 15.85 1.68
C ASN A 60 -0.24 14.63 2.55
N VAL A 61 -1.26 13.84 2.22
CA VAL A 61 -1.54 12.56 2.90
C VAL A 61 -1.53 11.44 1.87
N THR A 62 -0.52 10.59 1.96
CA THR A 62 -0.32 9.45 1.06
C THR A 62 -0.63 8.14 1.76
N ASN A 63 -1.44 7.28 1.14
CA ASN A 63 -1.66 5.91 1.61
C ASN A 63 -0.87 4.91 0.74
N VAL A 64 0.14 4.26 1.31
CA VAL A 64 0.88 3.16 0.68
C VAL A 64 0.16 1.86 1.01
N MET A 65 -0.20 1.08 0.00
CA MET A 65 -1.03 -0.12 0.13
C MET A 65 -0.29 -1.35 -0.39
N PRO A 66 0.51 -2.02 0.44
CA PRO A 66 1.17 -3.25 0.05
C PRO A 66 0.18 -4.41 -0.13
N ALA A 67 0.46 -5.25 -1.15
CA ALA A 67 -0.08 -6.59 -1.30
C ALA A 67 0.67 -7.59 -0.38
N SER A 68 0.78 -8.86 -0.77
CA SER A 68 1.60 -9.84 -0.06
C SER A 68 3.10 -9.51 -0.20
N ILE A 69 3.73 -9.07 0.88
CA ILE A 69 5.16 -8.72 0.92
C ILE A 69 5.94 -9.80 1.68
N ASN A 70 7.10 -10.18 1.16
CA ASN A 70 8.01 -11.16 1.74
C ASN A 70 8.72 -10.62 2.99
N THR A 71 7.96 -10.49 4.07
CA THR A 71 8.44 -10.16 5.42
C THR A 71 8.11 -11.34 6.34
N PRO A 72 8.76 -11.47 7.52
CA PRO A 72 8.47 -12.57 8.45
C PRO A 72 7.13 -12.42 9.18
N LEU A 73 6.16 -11.65 8.64
CA LEU A 73 4.84 -11.41 9.24
C LEU A 73 4.16 -12.72 9.65
N PHE A 74 4.06 -13.68 8.73
CA PHE A 74 3.35 -14.93 9.00
C PHE A 74 4.16 -15.92 9.84
N SER A 75 5.49 -15.82 9.83
CA SER A 75 6.39 -16.62 10.66
C SER A 75 6.18 -16.31 12.14
N LYS A 76 6.00 -15.03 12.48
CA LYS A 76 5.76 -14.59 13.86
C LYS A 76 4.30 -14.47 14.28
N SER A 77 3.33 -14.55 13.36
CA SER A 77 1.91 -14.41 13.71
C SER A 77 1.36 -15.61 14.47
N ARG A 78 0.50 -15.35 15.48
CA ARG A 78 -0.37 -16.37 16.07
C ARG A 78 -1.39 -16.86 15.03
N THR A 79 -1.69 -18.14 15.04
CA THR A 79 -2.62 -18.75 14.08
C THR A 79 -3.58 -19.73 14.74
N LYS A 80 -4.84 -19.71 14.32
CA LYS A 80 -5.90 -20.64 14.78
C LYS A 80 -6.34 -21.63 13.71
N ILE A 81 -5.69 -21.62 12.55
CA ILE A 81 -6.11 -22.42 11.39
C ILE A 81 -5.41 -23.78 11.30
N GLY A 82 -4.59 -24.12 12.31
CA GLY A 82 -3.85 -25.38 12.47
C GLY A 82 -2.54 -25.49 11.68
N VAL A 83 -2.24 -24.48 10.87
CA VAL A 83 -1.02 -24.41 10.05
C VAL A 83 -0.47 -22.98 10.07
N LYS A 84 0.81 -22.85 9.72
CA LYS A 84 1.41 -21.54 9.50
C LYS A 84 0.68 -20.84 8.35
N PRO A 85 0.14 -19.63 8.58
CA PRO A 85 -0.54 -18.88 7.54
C PRO A 85 0.44 -18.38 6.49
N GLN A 86 -0.06 -17.97 5.34
CA GLN A 86 0.69 -17.21 4.35
C GLN A 86 -0.23 -16.25 3.59
N GLY A 87 0.35 -15.23 2.97
CA GLY A 87 -0.38 -14.31 2.11
C GLY A 87 -0.76 -14.97 0.78
N LEU A 88 -1.67 -14.34 0.03
CA LEU A 88 -1.98 -14.80 -1.31
C LEU A 88 -0.82 -14.50 -2.27
N PRO A 89 -0.30 -15.50 -3.01
CA PRO A 89 0.73 -15.25 -4.00
C PRO A 89 0.19 -14.38 -5.15
N PRO A 90 1.06 -13.66 -5.88
CA PRO A 90 2.52 -13.61 -5.76
C PRO A 90 3.01 -12.82 -4.54
N PHE A 91 4.22 -13.15 -4.07
CA PHE A 91 4.92 -12.39 -3.03
C PHE A 91 5.84 -11.33 -3.66
N TYR A 92 5.89 -10.15 -3.05
CA TYR A 92 6.76 -9.06 -3.49
C TYR A 92 7.86 -8.79 -2.48
N GLU A 93 9.00 -8.33 -2.97
CA GLU A 93 10.15 -8.01 -2.12
C GLU A 93 9.89 -6.73 -1.28
N PRO A 94 10.35 -6.67 -0.01
CA PRO A 94 10.17 -5.49 0.86
C PRO A 94 10.71 -4.20 0.25
N GLU A 95 11.76 -4.29 -0.56
CA GLU A 95 12.38 -3.17 -1.27
C GLU A 95 11.38 -2.46 -2.20
N SER A 96 10.40 -3.18 -2.78
CA SER A 96 9.33 -2.55 -3.57
C SER A 96 8.47 -1.60 -2.73
N VAL A 97 8.29 -1.88 -1.43
CA VAL A 97 7.56 -0.98 -0.52
C VAL A 97 8.45 0.20 -0.13
N ALA A 98 9.72 -0.05 0.17
CA ALA A 98 10.68 1.01 0.49
C ALA A 98 10.82 2.02 -0.65
N GLU A 99 10.94 1.54 -1.89
CA GLU A 99 10.99 2.37 -3.09
C GLU A 99 9.70 3.20 -3.26
N ALA A 100 8.54 2.58 -3.04
CA ALA A 100 7.26 3.29 -3.10
C ALA A 100 7.17 4.40 -2.04
N ILE A 101 7.63 4.15 -0.81
CA ILE A 101 7.66 5.14 0.27
C ILE A 101 8.59 6.30 -0.08
N LEU A 102 9.81 6.00 -0.54
CA LEU A 102 10.77 7.02 -0.94
C LEU A 102 10.21 7.88 -2.07
N TYR A 103 9.65 7.24 -3.10
CA TYR A 103 9.07 7.94 -4.23
C TYR A 103 7.95 8.89 -3.82
N VAL A 104 7.01 8.45 -2.97
CA VAL A 104 5.87 9.32 -2.56
C VAL A 104 6.24 10.39 -1.54
N ALA A 105 7.40 10.29 -0.90
CA ALA A 105 7.93 11.37 -0.08
C ALA A 105 8.28 12.60 -0.93
N GLU A 106 8.82 12.38 -2.13
CA GLU A 106 9.20 13.43 -3.08
C GLU A 106 8.08 13.77 -4.07
N HIS A 107 7.22 12.79 -4.39
CA HIS A 107 6.14 12.89 -5.37
C HIS A 107 4.81 12.54 -4.71
N PRO A 108 4.20 13.47 -3.95
CA PRO A 108 2.98 13.20 -3.22
C PRO A 108 1.88 12.61 -4.11
N LYS A 109 1.32 11.48 -3.68
CA LYS A 109 0.20 10.80 -4.34
C LYS A 109 -0.86 10.51 -3.29
N ARG A 110 -2.13 10.54 -3.67
CA ARG A 110 -3.21 10.15 -2.76
C ARG A 110 -2.98 8.72 -2.23
N GLU A 111 -2.64 7.82 -3.13
CA GLU A 111 -2.39 6.42 -2.83
C GLU A 111 -1.37 5.80 -3.80
N ILE A 112 -0.68 4.76 -3.34
CA ILE A 112 0.16 3.91 -4.18
C ILE A 112 0.00 2.45 -3.74
N VAL A 113 -0.38 1.59 -4.68
CA VAL A 113 -0.49 0.14 -4.43
C VAL A 113 0.82 -0.52 -4.81
N VAL A 114 1.40 -1.26 -3.86
CA VAL A 114 2.66 -1.99 -4.05
C VAL A 114 2.33 -3.46 -4.32
N GLY A 115 2.59 -3.90 -5.56
CA GLY A 115 2.21 -5.22 -6.04
C GLY A 115 1.10 -5.21 -7.09
N GLY A 116 1.39 -5.74 -8.27
CA GLY A 116 0.47 -5.76 -9.41
C GLY A 116 -0.76 -6.64 -9.18
N ALA A 117 -0.61 -7.74 -8.45
CA ALA A 117 -1.74 -8.59 -8.06
C ALA A 117 -2.70 -7.85 -7.12
N GLY A 118 -2.17 -7.08 -6.17
CA GLY A 118 -2.96 -6.20 -5.31
C GLY A 118 -3.81 -5.23 -6.13
N LYS A 119 -3.19 -4.55 -7.10
CA LYS A 119 -3.92 -3.67 -8.03
C LYS A 119 -5.02 -4.38 -8.81
N ALA A 120 -4.73 -5.57 -9.33
CA ALA A 120 -5.70 -6.37 -10.07
C ALA A 120 -6.88 -6.77 -9.18
N PHE A 121 -6.64 -7.15 -7.92
CA PHE A 121 -7.69 -7.42 -6.95
C PHE A 121 -8.56 -6.20 -6.67
N LEU A 122 -7.97 -5.02 -6.46
CA LEU A 122 -8.73 -3.79 -6.21
C LEU A 122 -9.56 -3.38 -7.43
N LEU A 123 -8.99 -3.49 -8.63
CA LEU A 123 -9.73 -3.23 -9.87
C LEU A 123 -10.86 -4.25 -10.06
N GLY A 124 -10.58 -5.53 -9.86
CA GLY A 124 -11.57 -6.59 -9.93
C GLY A 124 -12.69 -6.41 -8.92
N GLN A 125 -12.38 -6.03 -7.68
CA GLN A 125 -13.36 -5.73 -6.64
C GLN A 125 -14.25 -4.55 -7.05
N LYS A 126 -13.68 -3.53 -7.70
CA LYS A 126 -14.44 -2.38 -8.21
C LYS A 126 -15.35 -2.75 -9.38
N LEU A 127 -14.90 -3.65 -10.26
CA LEU A 127 -15.65 -4.04 -11.47
C LEU A 127 -16.69 -5.13 -11.22
N SER A 128 -16.36 -6.16 -10.46
CA SER A 128 -17.24 -7.27 -10.14
C SER A 128 -16.89 -7.91 -8.79
N PRO A 129 -17.50 -7.44 -7.69
CA PRO A 129 -17.34 -8.05 -6.37
C PRO A 129 -17.64 -9.55 -6.36
N ARG A 130 -18.71 -9.96 -7.05
CA ARG A 130 -19.15 -11.36 -7.11
C ARG A 130 -18.11 -12.28 -7.74
N LEU A 131 -17.39 -11.80 -8.77
CA LEU A 131 -16.33 -12.57 -9.40
C LEU A 131 -15.16 -12.78 -8.44
N ILE A 132 -14.76 -11.72 -7.73
CA ILE A 132 -13.69 -11.81 -6.75
C ILE A 132 -14.09 -12.69 -5.56
N ASP A 133 -15.33 -12.62 -5.10
CA ASP A 133 -15.86 -13.53 -4.07
C ASP A 133 -15.78 -14.99 -4.55
N SER A 134 -16.21 -15.27 -5.78
CA SER A 134 -16.13 -16.61 -6.37
C SER A 134 -14.70 -17.12 -6.46
N LEU A 135 -13.76 -16.27 -6.87
CA LEU A 135 -12.33 -16.59 -6.93
C LEU A 135 -11.76 -16.89 -5.53
N LEU A 136 -12.13 -16.11 -4.51
CA LEU A 136 -11.66 -16.34 -3.14
C LEU A 136 -12.30 -17.56 -2.49
N LEU A 137 -13.55 -17.88 -2.83
CA LEU A 137 -14.17 -19.15 -2.42
C LEU A 137 -13.44 -20.34 -3.02
N LEU A 138 -13.07 -20.25 -4.30
CA LEU A 138 -12.37 -21.31 -5.01
C LEU A 138 -10.93 -21.53 -4.50
N LEU A 139 -10.17 -20.44 -4.29
CA LEU A 139 -8.73 -20.51 -4.05
C LEU A 139 -8.27 -19.83 -2.76
N GLY A 140 -8.97 -18.80 -2.29
CA GLY A 140 -8.52 -17.91 -1.22
C GLY A 140 -8.30 -18.60 0.13
N PHE A 141 -9.16 -19.54 0.52
CA PHE A 141 -8.99 -20.31 1.77
C PHE A 141 -7.81 -21.28 1.70
N LYS A 142 -7.58 -21.89 0.53
CA LYS A 142 -6.54 -22.90 0.31
C LYS A 142 -5.16 -22.26 0.17
N LEU A 143 -5.05 -21.18 -0.60
CA LEU A 143 -3.78 -20.54 -0.91
C LEU A 143 -3.16 -19.79 0.27
N GLN A 144 -3.93 -19.48 1.32
CA GLN A 144 -3.43 -18.83 2.54
C GLN A 144 -2.95 -19.83 3.61
N LYS A 145 -3.01 -21.13 3.33
CA LYS A 145 -2.54 -22.20 4.22
C LYS A 145 -1.27 -22.82 3.66
N THR A 146 -0.21 -22.86 4.48
CA THR A 146 0.97 -23.68 4.18
C THR A 146 0.70 -25.15 4.53
N LYS A 147 1.69 -26.01 4.26
CA LYS A 147 1.70 -27.39 4.76
C LYS A 147 2.41 -27.53 6.12
N GLU A 148 2.96 -26.45 6.65
CA GLU A 148 3.72 -26.43 7.91
C GLU A 148 2.73 -26.35 9.07
N PRO A 149 2.63 -27.37 9.94
CA PRO A 149 1.78 -27.30 11.12
C PRO A 149 2.23 -26.14 12.02
N LYS A 150 1.26 -25.40 12.56
CA LYS A 150 1.51 -24.37 13.56
C LYS A 150 0.32 -24.28 14.52
N SER A 151 0.57 -24.46 15.80
CA SER A 151 -0.42 -24.42 16.88
C SER A 151 -0.58 -23.02 17.47
N GLU A 152 -1.64 -22.80 18.25
CA GLU A 152 -1.83 -21.55 19.01
C GLU A 152 -0.81 -21.38 20.14
N SER A 153 -0.17 -22.47 20.59
CA SER A 153 0.86 -22.46 21.62
C SER A 153 2.29 -22.33 21.08
N ASP A 154 2.46 -22.39 19.76
CA ASP A 154 3.78 -22.19 19.15
C ASP A 154 4.21 -20.72 19.32
N PRO A 155 5.52 -20.43 19.30
CA PRO A 155 6.02 -19.07 19.40
C PRO A 155 5.31 -18.10 18.44
N ASP A 156 4.82 -16.99 19.01
CA ASP A 156 4.10 -15.93 18.31
C ASP A 156 4.44 -14.55 18.89
N ASN A 157 4.06 -13.49 18.16
CA ASN A 157 4.36 -12.11 18.52
C ASN A 157 3.16 -11.31 19.07
N LEU A 158 2.13 -11.98 19.61
CA LEU A 158 0.91 -11.30 20.06
C LEU A 158 1.16 -10.48 21.33
N PHE A 159 1.92 -11.01 22.28
CA PHE A 159 2.19 -10.36 23.56
C PHE A 159 3.65 -9.94 23.73
N GLU A 160 4.58 -10.66 23.11
CA GLU A 160 6.01 -10.43 23.24
C GLU A 160 6.69 -10.48 21.86
N PRO A 161 7.79 -9.75 21.63
CA PRO A 161 8.52 -9.83 20.38
C PRO A 161 9.22 -11.20 20.21
N ILE A 162 9.35 -11.66 18.96
CA ILE A 162 10.14 -12.86 18.63
C ILE A 162 11.44 -12.43 17.98
N SER A 163 12.52 -12.38 18.76
CA SER A 163 13.83 -11.94 18.28
C SER A 163 14.43 -12.85 17.19
N SER A 164 14.05 -14.13 17.15
CA SER A 164 14.49 -15.05 16.09
C SER A 164 13.95 -14.69 14.70
N GLU A 165 12.95 -13.81 14.62
CA GLU A 165 12.33 -13.35 13.38
C GLU A 165 12.62 -11.87 13.07
N ASP A 166 13.62 -11.26 13.73
CA ASP A 166 14.08 -9.89 13.51
C ASP A 166 14.90 -9.76 12.21
N ARG A 167 14.24 -10.06 11.09
CA ARG A 167 14.79 -10.01 9.74
C ARG A 167 13.86 -9.22 8.82
N VAL A 168 14.42 -8.68 7.74
CA VAL A 168 13.65 -7.92 6.74
C VAL A 168 12.84 -8.86 5.85
N LYS A 169 13.47 -9.96 5.38
CA LYS A 169 12.87 -10.90 4.43
C LYS A 169 12.26 -12.11 5.12
N GLY A 170 11.07 -12.50 4.68
CA GLY A 170 10.35 -13.67 5.15
C GLY A 170 10.81 -14.97 4.49
N ASP A 171 9.96 -15.99 4.59
CA ASP A 171 10.25 -17.36 4.12
C ASP A 171 10.13 -17.55 2.60
N PHE A 172 9.77 -16.50 1.87
CA PHE A 172 9.44 -16.57 0.46
C PHE A 172 10.58 -16.12 -0.44
N THR A 173 11.84 -16.11 0.01
CA THR A 173 13.00 -15.58 -0.75
C THR A 173 13.12 -16.15 -2.17
N ASN A 174 12.80 -17.44 -2.38
CA ASN A 174 12.87 -18.07 -3.71
C ASN A 174 11.61 -17.84 -4.58
N GLN A 175 10.59 -17.20 -4.04
CA GLN A 175 9.29 -16.96 -4.70
C GLN A 175 8.96 -15.46 -4.83
N ALA A 176 9.56 -14.64 -3.97
CA ALA A 176 9.37 -13.21 -3.94
C ALA A 176 10.05 -12.56 -5.14
N ARG A 177 9.39 -11.56 -5.70
CA ARG A 177 9.88 -10.84 -6.86
C ARG A 177 9.74 -9.33 -6.67
N GLN A 178 10.60 -8.58 -7.34
CA GLN A 178 10.40 -7.15 -7.45
C GLN A 178 9.08 -6.85 -8.17
N SER A 179 8.40 -5.81 -7.72
CA SER A 179 7.10 -5.45 -8.25
C SER A 179 7.25 -4.57 -9.49
N TYR A 180 7.21 -5.17 -10.67
CA TYR A 180 7.30 -4.43 -11.95
C TYR A 180 6.25 -3.31 -12.07
N SER A 181 5.02 -3.56 -11.59
CA SER A 181 3.97 -2.53 -11.55
C SER A 181 4.28 -1.38 -10.59
N THR A 182 5.06 -1.63 -9.54
CA THR A 182 5.52 -0.59 -8.61
C THR A 182 6.65 0.19 -9.22
N TRP A 183 7.63 -0.50 -9.80
CA TRP A 183 8.71 0.12 -10.56
C TRP A 183 8.19 1.08 -11.66
N LEU A 184 7.16 0.67 -12.42
CA LEU A 184 6.52 1.56 -13.41
C LEU A 184 5.81 2.79 -12.78
N GLN A 185 5.34 2.69 -11.53
CA GLN A 185 4.71 3.83 -10.84
C GLN A 185 5.73 4.83 -10.30
N THR A 186 6.90 4.34 -9.92
CA THR A 186 8.01 5.12 -9.36
C THR A 186 8.95 5.65 -10.44
N HIS A 187 8.91 5.07 -11.65
CA HIS A 187 9.68 5.50 -12.82
C HIS A 187 8.75 5.95 -13.97
N PRO A 188 8.05 7.08 -13.84
CA PRO A 188 7.06 7.53 -14.83
C PRO A 188 7.67 7.75 -16.22
N THR A 189 8.90 8.25 -16.32
CA THR A 189 9.60 8.44 -17.61
C THR A 189 9.79 7.12 -18.36
N ALA A 190 10.20 6.06 -17.66
CA ALA A 190 10.35 4.73 -18.22
C ALA A 190 9.00 4.08 -18.58
N LYS A 191 7.94 4.35 -17.78
CA LYS A 191 6.59 3.89 -18.08
C LYS A 191 6.05 4.44 -19.41
N TRP A 192 6.30 5.71 -19.70
CA TRP A 192 5.84 6.34 -20.94
C TRP A 192 6.71 6.00 -22.15
N ALA A 193 7.99 5.69 -21.95
CA ALA A 193 8.88 5.22 -23.03
C ALA A 193 8.47 3.87 -23.62
N GLN A 194 7.68 3.08 -22.89
CA GLN A 194 7.18 1.77 -23.33
C GLN A 194 5.83 1.83 -24.05
N LEU A 195 5.18 3.01 -24.09
CA LEU A 195 3.92 3.19 -24.81
C LEU A 195 4.21 3.63 -26.26
N PRO A 196 3.45 3.14 -27.25
CA PRO A 196 3.58 3.57 -28.64
C PRO A 196 3.46 5.11 -28.75
N PRO A 197 4.02 5.74 -29.81
CA PRO A 197 4.40 7.17 -29.86
C PRO A 197 3.31 8.20 -29.52
N LEU A 198 2.02 7.82 -29.54
CA LEU A 198 0.93 8.64 -29.02
C LEU A 198 1.04 8.92 -27.50
N GLY A 199 1.60 7.98 -26.73
CA GLY A 199 1.76 8.11 -25.27
C GLY A 199 2.83 9.11 -24.85
N SER A 200 3.92 9.26 -25.62
CA SER A 200 5.03 10.17 -25.28
C SER A 200 4.71 11.63 -25.60
N GLN A 201 3.90 11.89 -26.64
CA GLN A 201 3.43 13.23 -27.00
C GLN A 201 2.33 13.74 -26.03
N LEU A 202 1.40 12.88 -25.64
CA LEU A 202 0.40 13.20 -24.62
C LEU A 202 1.03 13.44 -23.24
N TRP A 203 2.11 12.73 -22.88
CA TRP A 203 2.87 13.02 -21.66
C TRP A 203 3.51 14.41 -21.67
N ARG A 204 4.18 14.81 -22.76
CA ARG A 204 4.77 16.15 -22.84
C ARG A 204 3.70 17.24 -22.68
N CYS A 205 2.50 17.03 -23.24
CA CYS A 205 1.38 17.95 -23.09
C CYS A 205 0.80 17.96 -21.67
N LEU A 206 0.57 16.79 -21.06
CA LEU A 206 -0.06 16.67 -19.74
C LEU A 206 0.90 16.98 -18.59
N TYR A 207 2.20 16.66 -18.72
CA TYR A 207 3.22 17.00 -17.74
C TYR A 207 3.46 18.51 -17.71
N HIS A 208 3.52 19.17 -18.87
CA HIS A 208 3.55 20.63 -18.90
C HIS A 208 2.26 21.23 -18.33
N GLN A 209 1.08 20.71 -18.68
CA GLN A 209 -0.18 21.23 -18.13
C GLN A 209 -0.36 20.97 -16.62
N ALA A 210 0.14 19.85 -16.09
CA ALA A 210 0.11 19.55 -14.65
C ALA A 210 1.17 20.34 -13.88
N ALA A 211 2.34 20.60 -14.47
CA ALA A 211 3.33 21.54 -13.94
C ALA A 211 2.80 22.99 -13.94
N PHE A 212 1.85 23.33 -14.80
CA PHE A 212 1.12 24.61 -14.81
C PHE A 212 -0.13 24.65 -13.92
N ARG A 213 -0.50 23.54 -13.23
CA ARG A 213 -1.59 23.51 -12.23
C ARG A 213 -1.10 23.14 -10.82
N GLY A 214 0.20 23.31 -10.58
CA GLY A 214 0.72 23.58 -9.25
C GLY A 214 0.81 25.09 -9.08
N ASP A 215 -0.05 25.65 -8.23
CA ASP A 215 0.12 27.00 -7.70
C ASP A 215 1.56 27.16 -7.21
N GLY A 216 2.16 28.25 -7.68
CA GLY A 216 3.60 28.40 -7.89
C GLY A 216 4.45 28.60 -6.64
N PRO A 217 5.74 28.91 -6.83
CA PRO A 217 6.57 29.39 -5.74
C PRO A 217 6.01 30.72 -5.22
N ALA A 218 6.03 30.87 -3.90
CA ALA A 218 5.62 32.08 -3.20
C ALA A 218 6.25 33.33 -3.81
N GLN A 219 5.45 34.18 -4.44
CA GLN A 219 5.74 35.60 -4.68
C GLN A 219 4.47 36.31 -5.16
N GLY A 220 3.96 37.26 -4.36
CA GLY A 220 2.90 38.18 -4.78
C GLY A 220 1.78 38.38 -3.77
N TRP A 221 2.07 39.08 -2.67
CA TRP A 221 1.06 39.94 -2.04
C TRP A 221 0.73 41.10 -3.00
N LEU A 222 -0.48 41.64 -2.90
CA LEU A 222 -1.05 42.85 -3.53
C LEU A 222 -1.96 42.64 -4.76
N ALA A 223 -3.24 42.37 -4.50
CA ALA A 223 -4.39 43.21 -4.89
C ALA A 223 -5.65 42.70 -4.19
#